data_AF-A0A378LEL9-F1
#
_entry.id   AF-A0A378LEL9-F1
#
_cell.length_a   1.000
_cell.length_b   1.000
_cell.length_c   1.000
_cell.angle_alpha   90.00
_cell.angle_beta   90.00
_cell.angle_gamma   90.00
#
_symmetry.space_group_name_H-M   'P 1'
#
loop_
_entity.id
_entity.type
_entity.pdbx_description
1 polymer ?
#
loop_
_entity_poly.entity_id
_entity_poly.type
_entity_poly.pdbx_seq_one_letter_code
_entity_poly.pdbx_strand_id
1 'polypeptide(L)'
;MRLQFFILLFCFSFTVYACDEVRQREMQLRIQPVGEVAVQGQAQADNKAISNATTKKEPGQETYEQYCIVCHRDGLAGAPKFRNEQDWKPRLAGRKLNDLLASSIKGLNAMPAKGTCIKCNDDDLKAAISYMLPKS
;
A
#
# COMPACT_ATOMS: atom_id res chain seq x y z
N MET A 1 1.23 41.07 -41.09
CA MET A 1 1.41 39.61 -40.88
C MET A 1 2.40 39.26 -39.77
N ARG A 2 3.57 39.92 -39.64
CA ARG A 2 4.54 39.61 -38.55
C ARG A 2 4.05 39.98 -37.14
N LEU A 3 3.39 41.14 -36.98
CA LEU A 3 2.86 41.57 -35.66
C LEU A 3 1.69 40.70 -35.16
N GLN A 4 0.84 40.22 -36.07
CA GLN A 4 -0.27 39.33 -35.75
C GLN A 4 0.20 37.95 -35.25
N PHE A 5 1.33 37.47 -35.77
CA PHE A 5 1.96 36.22 -35.35
C PHE A 5 2.53 36.33 -33.93
N PHE A 6 3.13 37.48 -33.58
CA PHE A 6 3.62 37.73 -32.22
C PHE A 6 2.48 37.86 -31.20
N ILE A 7 1.36 38.49 -31.57
CA ILE A 7 0.17 38.57 -30.71
C ILE A 7 -0.44 37.18 -30.48
N LEU A 8 -0.55 36.34 -31.52
CA LEU A 8 -1.05 34.97 -31.40
C LEU A 8 -0.13 34.07 -30.55
N LEU A 9 1.20 34.19 -30.70
CA LEU A 9 2.17 33.49 -29.85
C LEU A 9 2.10 33.93 -28.38
N PHE A 10 1.90 35.22 -28.13
CA PHE A 10 1.78 35.74 -26.77
C PHE A 10 0.47 35.33 -26.09
N CYS A 11 -0.65 35.33 -26.82
CA CYS A 11 -1.94 34.84 -26.31
C CYS A 11 -1.92 33.33 -26.01
N PHE A 12 -1.25 32.52 -26.84
CA PHE A 12 -1.19 31.07 -26.66
C PHE A 12 -0.40 30.68 -25.40
N SER A 13 0.73 31.36 -25.13
CA SER A 13 1.51 31.18 -23.90
C SER A 13 0.73 31.54 -22.63
N PHE A 14 -0.12 32.57 -22.71
CA PHE A 14 -0.93 33.02 -21.57
C PHE A 14 -2.05 32.01 -21.22
N THR A 15 -2.67 31.38 -22.22
CA THR A 15 -3.69 30.34 -22.00
C THR A 15 -3.13 29.03 -21.42
N VAL A 16 -1.87 28.68 -21.74
CA VAL A 16 -1.21 27.50 -21.16
C VAL A 16 -0.89 27.72 -19.67
N TYR A 17 -0.48 28.93 -19.28
CA TYR A 17 -0.23 29.29 -17.87
C TYR A 17 -1.49 29.19 -17.00
N ALA A 18 -2.65 29.63 -17.50
CA ALA A 18 -3.90 29.60 -16.75
C ALA A 18 -4.38 28.17 -16.43
N CYS A 19 -4.09 27.18 -17.29
CA CYS A 19 -4.47 25.78 -17.08
C CYS A 19 -3.59 25.10 -16.01
N ASP A 20 -2.32 25.52 -15.89
CA ASP A 20 -1.43 24.99 -14.86
C ASP A 20 -1.85 25.46 -13.46
N GLU A 21 -2.21 26.75 -13.29
CA GLU A 21 -2.67 27.27 -12.00
C GLU A 21 -3.90 26.55 -11.44
N VAL A 22 -4.87 26.18 -12.30
CA VAL A 22 -6.07 25.45 -11.86
C VAL A 22 -5.69 24.05 -11.35
N ARG A 23 -4.80 23.34 -12.06
CA ARG A 23 -4.30 22.03 -11.60
C ARG A 23 -3.47 22.13 -10.33
N GLN A 24 -2.62 23.15 -10.20
CA GLN A 24 -1.82 23.36 -8.98
C GLN A 24 -2.73 23.68 -7.78
N ARG A 25 -3.78 24.49 -7.95
CA ARG A 25 -4.75 24.79 -6.89
C ARG A 25 -5.55 23.56 -6.45
N GLU A 26 -6.00 22.74 -7.39
CA GLU A 26 -6.72 21.49 -7.07
C GLU A 26 -5.82 20.49 -6.32
N MET A 27 -4.54 20.38 -6.71
CA MET A 27 -3.57 19.55 -5.99
C MET A 27 -3.32 20.09 -4.58
N GLN A 28 -3.09 21.39 -4.42
CA GLN A 28 -2.89 22.00 -3.11
C GLN A 28 -4.09 21.83 -2.19
N LEU A 29 -5.31 21.95 -2.71
CA LEU A 29 -6.56 21.71 -1.95
C LEU A 29 -6.73 20.27 -1.46
N ARG A 30 -6.01 19.31 -2.05
CA ARG A 30 -6.04 17.90 -1.62
C ARG A 30 -4.87 17.53 -0.72
N ILE A 31 -3.73 18.21 -0.87
CA ILE A 31 -2.51 17.98 -0.09
C ILE A 31 -2.48 18.85 1.17
N GLN A 32 -3.35 19.87 1.25
CA GLN A 32 -3.44 20.73 2.42
C GLN A 32 -3.66 19.89 3.69
N PRO A 33 -2.77 20.05 4.68
CA PRO A 33 -2.77 19.17 5.83
C PRO A 33 -3.98 19.50 6.71
N VAL A 34 -4.68 18.46 7.15
CA VAL A 34 -5.82 18.58 8.08
C VAL A 34 -5.38 18.88 9.52
N GLY A 35 -4.08 19.09 9.74
CA GLY A 35 -3.45 19.44 11.00
C GLY A 35 -1.92 19.57 10.86
N GLU A 36 -1.29 20.38 11.70
CA GLU A 36 0.16 20.62 11.66
C GLU A 36 0.94 19.47 12.32
N VAL A 37 1.95 18.96 11.62
CA VAL A 37 2.81 17.87 12.11
C VAL A 37 4.09 18.47 12.67
N ALA A 38 4.21 18.49 14.00
CA ALA A 38 5.46 18.90 14.66
C ALA A 38 6.53 17.80 14.49
N VAL A 39 7.61 18.13 13.78
CA VAL A 39 8.78 17.26 13.59
C VAL A 39 9.70 17.40 14.81
N GLN A 40 10.07 16.28 15.45
CA GLN A 40 10.94 16.29 16.64
C GLN A 40 12.36 16.77 16.31
N GLY A 41 12.71 17.92 16.88
CA GLY A 41 13.96 18.67 16.71
C GLY A 41 13.86 20.13 17.16
N GLN A 42 12.64 20.65 17.32
CA GLN A 42 12.38 21.93 17.98
C GLN A 42 11.83 21.70 19.37
N ALA A 43 12.53 22.24 20.36
CA ALA A 43 12.16 22.14 21.76
C ALA A 43 10.94 23.03 22.07
N GLN A 44 9.96 22.40 22.72
CA GLN A 44 9.37 22.79 24.01
C GLN A 44 7.85 23.07 24.03
N ALA A 45 7.18 22.08 24.66
CA ALA A 45 6.05 22.18 25.59
C ALA A 45 4.69 22.61 24.99
N ASP A 46 3.53 22.04 25.34
CA ASP A 46 3.15 21.14 26.44
C ASP A 46 1.77 20.49 26.15
N ASN A 47 1.58 19.29 26.74
CA ASN A 47 0.31 18.58 27.00
C ASN A 47 -0.54 18.01 25.84
N LYS A 48 -0.21 16.77 25.43
CA LYS A 48 -1.00 15.57 25.78
C LYS A 48 -0.27 14.33 25.28
N ALA A 49 0.12 13.45 26.20
CA ALA A 49 0.72 12.16 25.89
C ALA A 49 -0.23 11.33 25.02
N ILE A 50 0.00 11.33 23.70
CA ILE A 50 -0.41 10.21 22.87
C ILE A 50 0.70 9.19 23.05
N SER A 51 0.46 8.26 23.96
CA SER A 51 1.09 6.96 23.93
C SER A 51 1.02 6.46 22.48
N ASN A 52 2.14 6.51 21.75
CA ASN A 52 2.41 5.51 20.74
C ASN A 52 2.34 4.19 21.51
N ALA A 53 1.14 3.63 21.59
CA ALA A 53 0.98 2.24 21.90
C ALA A 53 1.79 1.55 20.81
N THR A 54 3.01 1.16 21.14
CA THR A 54 3.77 0.13 20.48
C THR A 54 2.95 -1.14 20.60
N THR A 55 1.82 -1.19 19.89
CA THR A 55 1.10 -2.42 19.61
C THR A 55 2.08 -3.22 18.79
N LYS A 56 2.80 -4.12 19.47
CA LYS A 56 3.67 -5.10 18.86
C LYS A 56 2.90 -5.76 17.73
N LYS A 57 3.23 -5.41 16.49
CA LYS A 57 2.61 -6.03 15.31
C LYS A 57 2.84 -7.53 15.39
N GLU A 58 1.81 -8.30 15.04
CA GLU A 58 1.99 -9.75 14.93
C GLU A 58 3.04 -10.02 13.83
N PRO A 59 3.86 -11.07 13.97
CA PRO A 59 4.85 -11.41 12.96
C PRO A 59 4.17 -11.61 11.60
N GLY A 60 4.72 -10.98 10.55
CA GLY A 60 4.16 -11.05 9.19
C GLY A 60 2.99 -10.11 8.91
N GLN A 61 2.44 -9.43 9.91
CA GLN A 61 1.34 -8.49 9.75
C GLN A 61 1.69 -7.33 8.80
N GLU A 62 2.91 -6.79 8.91
CA GLU A 62 3.36 -5.69 8.04
C GLU A 62 3.46 -6.10 6.58
N THR A 63 4.11 -7.24 6.31
CA THR A 63 4.21 -7.80 4.96
C THR A 63 2.82 -8.10 4.39
N TYR A 64 1.92 -8.66 5.19
CA TYR A 64 0.55 -8.92 4.77
C TYR A 64 -0.19 -7.63 4.39
N GLU A 65 -0.16 -6.62 5.26
CA GLU A 65 -0.84 -5.34 5.03
C GLU A 65 -0.27 -4.58 3.84
N GLN A 66 1.04 -4.70 3.59
CA GLN A 66 1.68 -3.96 2.51
C GLN A 66 1.48 -4.61 1.13
N TYR A 67 1.44 -5.94 1.05
CA TYR A 67 1.51 -6.65 -0.24
C TYR A 67 0.35 -7.62 -0.48
N CYS A 68 -0.12 -8.30 0.56
CA CYS A 68 -1.02 -9.44 0.41
C CYS A 68 -2.50 -9.05 0.53
N ILE A 69 -2.79 -8.01 1.32
CA ILE A 69 -4.15 -7.63 1.73
C ILE A 69 -5.09 -7.33 0.58
N VAL A 70 -4.58 -6.76 -0.52
CA VAL A 70 -5.38 -6.34 -1.68
C VAL A 70 -6.18 -7.50 -2.25
N CYS A 71 -5.58 -8.69 -2.30
CA CYS A 71 -6.25 -9.87 -2.82
C CYS A 71 -6.83 -10.74 -1.70
N HIS A 72 -6.11 -10.88 -0.58
CA HIS A 72 -6.44 -11.84 0.46
C HIS A 72 -7.43 -11.33 1.51
N ARG A 73 -7.77 -10.03 1.55
CA ARG A 73 -8.80 -9.54 2.49
C ARG A 73 -10.17 -10.12 2.17
N ASP A 74 -10.62 -9.90 0.93
CA ASP A 74 -11.98 -10.23 0.49
C ASP A 74 -12.01 -11.38 -0.54
N GLY A 75 -10.85 -11.96 -0.85
CA GLY A 75 -10.72 -13.13 -1.72
C GLY A 75 -10.81 -12.80 -3.20
N LEU A 76 -10.21 -11.67 -3.61
CA LEU A 76 -10.18 -11.23 -5.00
C LEU A 76 -9.55 -12.32 -5.89
N ALA A 77 -10.12 -12.52 -7.08
CA ALA A 77 -9.67 -13.52 -8.05
C ALA A 77 -9.57 -14.96 -7.47
N GLY A 78 -10.37 -15.29 -6.44
CA GLY A 78 -10.38 -16.61 -5.80
C GLY A 78 -9.23 -16.84 -4.81
N ALA A 79 -8.56 -15.76 -4.37
CA ALA A 79 -7.59 -15.84 -3.29
C ALA A 79 -8.25 -16.32 -1.98
N PRO A 80 -7.57 -17.13 -1.15
CA PRO A 80 -8.08 -17.50 0.16
C PRO A 80 -8.18 -16.27 1.06
N LYS A 81 -9.34 -16.08 1.69
CA LYS A 81 -9.57 -14.93 2.57
C LYS A 81 -8.77 -15.00 3.85
N PHE A 82 -8.41 -13.85 4.39
CA PHE A 82 -7.67 -13.72 5.64
C PHE A 82 -8.38 -14.45 6.77
N ARG A 83 -7.68 -15.43 7.37
CA ARG A 83 -8.16 -16.25 8.49
C ARG A 83 -9.47 -17.00 8.25
N ASN A 84 -9.91 -17.15 7.00
CA ASN A 84 -11.13 -17.88 6.70
C ASN A 84 -10.89 -19.39 6.68
N GLU A 85 -11.43 -20.11 7.65
CA GLU A 85 -11.24 -21.56 7.74
C GLU A 85 -11.70 -22.33 6.50
N GLN A 86 -12.82 -21.93 5.89
CA GLN A 86 -13.41 -22.68 4.77
C GLN A 86 -12.51 -22.59 3.53
N ASP A 87 -11.87 -21.45 3.31
CA ASP A 87 -10.92 -21.27 2.22
C ASP A 87 -9.60 -22.00 2.48
N TRP A 88 -9.12 -21.99 3.73
CA TRP A 88 -7.82 -22.55 4.09
C TRP A 88 -7.82 -24.06 4.32
N LYS A 89 -8.91 -24.66 4.81
CA LYS A 89 -9.04 -26.12 5.02
C LYS A 89 -8.59 -26.97 3.82
N PRO A 90 -9.15 -26.80 2.61
CA PRO A 90 -8.73 -27.59 1.45
C PRO A 90 -7.30 -27.27 1.01
N ARG A 91 -6.79 -26.08 1.34
CA ARG A 91 -5.43 -25.65 1.00
C ARG A 91 -4.38 -26.15 1.99
N LEU A 92 -4.78 -26.50 3.21
CA LEU A 92 -3.90 -27.08 4.23
C LEU A 92 -3.97 -28.62 4.25
N ALA A 93 -4.95 -29.22 3.57
CA ALA A 93 -5.10 -30.67 3.49
C ALA A 93 -3.85 -31.33 2.87
N GLY A 94 -3.05 -31.98 3.71
CA GLY A 94 -1.82 -32.67 3.31
C GLY A 94 -0.63 -31.77 2.96
N ARG A 95 -0.73 -30.44 3.16
CA ARG A 95 0.33 -29.48 2.86
C ARG A 95 0.89 -28.85 4.12
N LYS A 96 2.20 -28.65 4.14
CA LYS A 96 2.93 -27.95 5.20
C LYS A 96 3.11 -26.47 4.83
N LEU A 97 3.49 -25.65 5.80
CA LEU A 97 3.76 -24.22 5.58
C LEU A 97 4.80 -23.98 4.47
N ASN A 98 5.82 -24.83 4.37
CA ASN A 98 6.84 -24.73 3.33
C ASN A 98 6.29 -24.97 1.91
N ASP A 99 5.24 -25.77 1.75
CA ASP A 99 4.60 -26.00 0.44
C ASP A 99 3.81 -24.76 -0.01
N LEU A 100 3.19 -24.07 0.95
CA LEU A 100 2.52 -22.78 0.72
C LEU A 100 3.53 -21.70 0.37
N LEU A 101 4.68 -21.68 1.05
CA LEU A 101 5.78 -20.78 0.73
C LEU A 101 6.29 -21.01 -0.69
N ALA A 102 6.59 -22.25 -1.07
CA ALA A 102 7.06 -22.59 -2.41
C ALA A 102 6.07 -22.14 -3.49
N SER A 103 4.77 -22.35 -3.26
CA SER A 103 3.70 -21.86 -4.14
C SER A 103 3.66 -20.33 -4.21
N SER A 104 3.88 -19.66 -3.08
CA SER A 104 3.87 -18.19 -2.99
C SER A 104 5.08 -17.58 -3.69
N ILE A 105 6.26 -18.19 -3.57
CA ILE A 105 7.49 -17.76 -4.26
C ILE A 105 7.32 -17.91 -5.77
N LYS A 106 6.86 -19.08 -6.22
CA LYS A 106 6.65 -19.35 -7.66
C LYS A 106 5.50 -18.53 -8.26
N GLY A 107 4.48 -18.23 -7.45
CA GLY A 107 3.18 -17.77 -7.93
C GLY A 107 2.28 -18.95 -8.31
N LEU A 108 0.96 -18.75 -8.20
CA LEU A 108 -0.03 -19.77 -8.48
C LEU A 108 -1.33 -19.14 -8.99
N ASN A 109 -1.79 -19.55 -10.17
CA ASN A 109 -2.98 -18.99 -10.83
C ASN A 109 -2.89 -17.46 -10.95
N ALA A 110 -3.86 -16.72 -10.38
CA ALA A 110 -3.88 -15.26 -10.37
C ALA A 110 -2.91 -14.63 -9.34
N MET A 111 -2.29 -15.41 -8.46
CA MET A 111 -1.33 -14.92 -7.48
C MET A 111 0.07 -14.77 -8.13
N PRO A 112 0.62 -13.55 -8.22
CA PRO A 112 1.95 -13.33 -8.78
C PRO A 112 3.06 -13.95 -7.93
N ALA A 113 4.24 -14.13 -8.53
CA ALA A 113 5.43 -14.56 -7.82
C ALA A 113 5.75 -13.66 -6.61
N LYS A 114 6.11 -14.29 -5.49
CA LYS A 114 6.35 -13.68 -4.17
C LYS A 114 5.20 -12.79 -3.64
N GLY A 115 3.98 -12.96 -4.16
CA GLY A 115 2.84 -12.12 -3.79
C GLY A 115 3.11 -10.63 -4.01
N THR A 116 3.84 -10.27 -5.06
CA THR A 116 4.34 -8.91 -5.40
C THR A 116 5.43 -8.34 -4.48
N CYS A 117 5.79 -9.04 -3.40
CA CYS A 117 6.90 -8.62 -2.54
C CYS A 117 8.26 -9.09 -3.07
N ILE A 118 8.81 -8.35 -4.05
CA ILE A 118 10.11 -8.70 -4.66
C ILE A 118 11.25 -8.64 -3.63
N LYS A 119 11.17 -7.70 -2.66
CA LYS A 119 12.19 -7.47 -1.64
C LYS A 119 12.10 -8.39 -0.43
N CYS A 120 10.98 -9.10 -0.22
CA CYS A 120 10.82 -9.99 0.94
C CYS A 120 11.79 -11.17 0.84
N ASN A 121 12.41 -11.54 1.96
CA ASN A 121 13.07 -12.82 2.07
C ASN A 121 12.04 -13.93 2.37
N ASP A 122 12.50 -15.18 2.39
CA ASP A 122 11.62 -16.34 2.62
C ASP A 122 10.96 -16.32 3.99
N ASP A 123 11.63 -15.79 5.02
CA ASP A 123 11.10 -15.74 6.38
C ASP A 123 10.03 -14.65 6.53
N ASP A 124 10.18 -13.51 5.85
CA ASP A 124 9.14 -12.48 5.76
C ASP A 124 7.86 -13.05 5.12
N LEU A 125 8.02 -13.83 4.04
CA LEU A 125 6.92 -14.48 3.35
C LEU A 125 6.29 -15.59 4.22
N LYS A 126 7.09 -16.42 4.88
CA LYS A 126 6.57 -17.44 5.83
C LYS A 126 5.78 -16.80 6.95
N ALA A 127 6.27 -15.70 7.52
CA ALA A 127 5.59 -14.96 8.57
C ALA A 127 4.25 -14.41 8.06
N ALA A 128 4.22 -13.81 6.88
CA ALA A 128 2.99 -13.30 6.26
C ALA A 128 1.97 -14.42 5.99
N ILE A 129 2.41 -15.55 5.43
CA ILE A 129 1.55 -16.71 5.20
C ILE A 129 0.97 -17.21 6.52
N SER A 130 1.81 -17.35 7.55
CA SER A 130 1.38 -17.78 8.90
C SER A 130 0.36 -16.81 9.50
N TYR A 131 0.56 -15.51 9.32
CA TYR A 131 -0.35 -14.47 9.79
C TYR A 131 -1.75 -14.57 9.15
N MET A 132 -1.80 -15.00 7.89
CA MET A 132 -3.04 -15.19 7.11
C MET A 132 -3.81 -16.45 7.45
N LEU A 133 -3.14 -17.47 8.02
CA LEU A 133 -3.79 -18.72 8.38
C LEU A 133 -4.81 -18.49 9.52
N PRO A 134 -5.92 -19.26 9.55
CA PRO A 134 -6.85 -19.23 10.67
C PRO A 134 -6.12 -19.50 11.98
N LYS A 135 -6.49 -18.77 13.03
CA LYS A 135 -6.00 -19.07 14.39
C LYS A 135 -6.70 -20.34 14.85
N SER A 136 -5.91 -21.36 15.19
CA SER A 136 -6.34 -22.58 15.86
C SER A 136 -6.76 -22.31 17.31
#